data_AF-A0A9W8FPS8-F1
#
_entry.id   AF-A0A9W8FPS8-F1
#
_cell.length_a   1.000
_cell.length_b   1.000
_cell.length_c   1.000
_cell.angle_alpha   90.00
_cell.angle_beta   90.00
_cell.angle_gamma   90.00
#
_symmetry.space_group_name_H-M   'P 1'
#
loop_
_entity.id
_entity.type
_entity.pdbx_description
1 polymer ?
#
loop_
_entity_poly.entity_id
_entity_poly.type
_entity_poly.pdbx_seq_one_letter_code
_entity_poly.pdbx_strand_id
1 'polypeptide(L)'
;MKPNGLQSTWTHKHVLCFLALLLCISTVSGDLLAQNVKVKVMERTGDKLFDQQLSGPGTLEGAPKISATTPLSITFDVVTAGTEQEAATVDQAFVSLHNLATGDEVGLVAKQTKRGSYKMDLSRKNFRTHFSSAPGTYNAALILGSFTDGGVFYELGDIIIAGKEKQKRDVAVYGAKPEIRHRFSDAQKMPNAAVSLAFTAAAVAPLVVLLGAWARLGVNAADLKKEAVGSVAFMGLVSAYMALAMAYWVGVKLFPTLAYALALALPTYLAGQYALSRRIQDNIGSSR
;
A
#
# COMPACT_ATOMS: atom_id res chain seq x y z
N MET A 1 -77.88 -10.53 -59.05
CA MET A 1 -78.15 -11.14 -57.72
C MET A 1 -77.93 -10.06 -56.66
N LYS A 2 -78.93 -9.85 -55.80
CA LYS A 2 -78.93 -9.10 -54.50
C LYS A 2 -77.75 -9.52 -53.57
N PRO A 3 -77.50 -8.92 -52.37
CA PRO A 3 -78.08 -7.73 -51.70
C PRO A 3 -77.06 -6.82 -50.91
N ASN A 4 -77.41 -5.58 -50.55
CA ASN A 4 -77.77 -4.97 -49.23
C ASN A 4 -76.91 -5.26 -47.96
N GLY A 5 -76.59 -4.19 -47.19
CA GLY A 5 -77.10 -4.05 -45.81
C GLY A 5 -76.12 -3.92 -44.61
N LEU A 6 -75.96 -2.68 -44.13
CA LEU A 6 -75.89 -2.13 -42.74
C LEU A 6 -75.22 -2.87 -41.53
N GLN A 7 -74.34 -2.08 -40.87
CA GLN A 7 -74.20 -1.76 -39.43
C GLN A 7 -73.93 -2.87 -38.38
N SER A 8 -72.93 -2.68 -37.51
CA SER A 8 -73.01 -3.12 -36.09
C SER A 8 -71.89 -2.56 -35.20
N THR A 9 -72.25 -1.51 -34.43
CA THR A 9 -71.90 -1.22 -33.04
C THR A 9 -70.97 -2.20 -32.29
N TRP A 10 -69.66 -1.97 -32.28
CA TRP A 10 -68.73 -2.76 -31.44
C TRP A 10 -67.60 -1.92 -30.82
N THR A 11 -67.84 -0.64 -30.52
CA THR A 11 -66.79 0.23 -29.93
C THR A 11 -67.26 1.06 -28.74
N HIS A 12 -68.57 1.24 -28.53
CA HIS A 12 -69.04 2.15 -27.46
C HIS A 12 -69.23 1.50 -26.08
N LYS A 13 -69.49 0.18 -25.99
CA LYS A 13 -69.72 -0.48 -24.69
C LYS A 13 -68.44 -0.73 -23.87
N HIS A 14 -67.29 -0.89 -24.51
CA HIS A 14 -66.01 -1.08 -23.80
C HIS A 14 -65.39 0.24 -23.33
N VAL A 15 -65.66 1.35 -24.04
CA VAL A 15 -65.18 2.69 -23.65
C VAL A 15 -65.93 3.23 -22.43
N LEU A 16 -67.23 2.95 -22.30
CA LEU A 16 -68.03 3.33 -21.12
C LEU A 16 -67.69 2.52 -19.87
N CYS A 17 -67.24 1.27 -20.02
CA CYS A 17 -66.82 0.43 -18.88
C CYS A 17 -65.43 0.83 -18.34
N PHE A 18 -64.55 1.35 -19.21
CA PHE A 18 -63.26 1.91 -18.79
C PHE A 18 -63.38 3.30 -18.15
N LEU A 19 -64.39 4.10 -18.54
CA LEU A 19 -64.62 5.42 -17.93
C LEU A 19 -65.31 5.33 -16.55
N ALA A 20 -66.06 4.27 -16.28
CA ALA A 20 -66.77 4.08 -15.00
C ALA A 20 -65.90 3.48 -13.88
N LEU A 21 -64.75 2.88 -14.21
CA LEU A 21 -63.81 2.34 -13.21
C LEU A 21 -62.81 3.40 -12.69
N LEU A 22 -62.86 4.63 -13.21
CA LEU A 22 -61.89 5.68 -12.94
C LEU A 22 -62.36 6.71 -11.89
N LEU A 23 -63.49 6.48 -11.21
CA LEU A 23 -64.16 7.48 -10.38
C LEU A 23 -64.39 7.10 -8.91
N CYS A 24 -63.72 6.06 -8.39
CA CYS A 24 -63.76 5.76 -6.96
C CYS A 24 -62.41 5.21 -6.45
N ILE A 25 -61.39 6.05 -6.51
CA ILE A 25 -60.28 5.98 -5.55
C ILE A 25 -60.18 7.38 -4.96
N SER A 26 -61.07 7.70 -4.03
CA SER A 26 -60.78 8.74 -3.05
C SER A 26 -59.72 8.16 -2.12
N THR A 27 -58.45 8.25 -2.53
CA THR A 27 -57.35 8.21 -1.56
C THR A 27 -57.57 9.42 -0.67
N VAL A 28 -58.01 9.16 0.56
CA VAL A 28 -57.71 10.08 1.66
C VAL A 28 -56.19 10.06 1.76
N SER A 29 -55.55 10.98 1.03
CA SER A 29 -54.14 11.29 1.23
C SER A 29 -54.07 12.06 2.54
N GLY A 30 -53.92 11.33 3.65
CA GLY A 30 -53.51 11.95 4.89
C GLY A 30 -52.04 12.30 4.76
N ASP A 31 -51.68 13.58 4.78
CA ASP A 31 -50.26 13.97 4.71
C ASP A 31 -49.56 13.51 6.00
N LEU A 32 -48.50 12.71 5.91
CA LEU A 32 -47.73 12.30 7.09
C LEU A 32 -46.90 13.47 7.63
N LEU A 33 -47.17 13.88 8.87
CA LEU A 33 -46.39 14.91 9.56
C LEU A 33 -45.53 14.29 10.65
N ALA A 34 -44.23 14.58 10.60
CA ALA A 34 -43.34 14.31 11.71
C ALA A 34 -43.50 15.43 12.76
N GLN A 35 -43.88 15.07 13.99
CA GLN A 35 -43.94 15.99 15.13
C GLN A 35 -42.94 15.56 16.21
N ASN A 36 -42.47 16.51 17.01
CA ASN A 36 -41.53 16.27 18.11
C ASN A 36 -40.22 15.57 17.69
N VAL A 37 -39.58 16.02 16.61
CA VAL A 37 -38.27 15.48 16.22
C VAL A 37 -37.23 15.95 17.25
N LYS A 38 -36.80 15.03 18.10
CA LYS A 38 -35.75 15.25 19.11
C LYS A 38 -34.45 14.66 18.61
N VAL A 39 -33.48 15.53 18.35
CA VAL A 39 -32.10 15.15 18.01
C VAL A 39 -31.25 15.25 19.26
N LYS A 40 -30.76 14.11 19.75
CA LYS A 40 -29.92 14.03 20.95
C LYS A 40 -28.55 13.47 20.62
N VAL A 41 -27.53 14.22 21.00
CA VAL A 41 -26.14 13.75 21.04
C VAL A 41 -25.73 13.69 22.50
N MET A 42 -25.43 12.49 22.97
CA MET A 42 -24.99 12.27 24.35
C MET A 42 -23.52 11.88 24.37
N GLU A 43 -22.77 12.37 25.35
CA GLU A 43 -21.44 11.89 25.65
C GLU A 43 -21.51 10.62 26.51
N ARG A 44 -20.47 9.78 26.44
CA ARG A 44 -20.33 8.56 27.27
C ARG A 44 -20.47 8.82 28.77
N THR A 45 -20.15 10.03 29.21
CA THR A 45 -20.23 10.48 30.62
C THR A 45 -21.68 10.72 31.08
N GLY A 46 -22.65 10.71 30.16
CA GLY A 46 -24.06 11.02 30.43
C GLY A 46 -24.42 12.50 30.20
N ASP A 47 -23.42 13.34 29.89
CA ASP A 47 -23.62 14.74 29.56
C ASP A 47 -24.24 14.91 28.17
N LYS A 48 -25.23 15.81 28.09
CA LYS A 48 -25.92 16.15 26.84
C LYS A 48 -25.06 17.15 26.07
N LEU A 49 -24.47 16.72 24.95
CA LEU A 49 -23.69 17.59 24.07
C LEU A 49 -24.58 18.39 23.12
N PHE A 50 -25.75 17.86 22.78
CA PHE A 50 -26.75 18.54 21.94
C PHE A 50 -28.13 17.92 22.19
N ASP A 51 -29.13 18.75 22.50
CA ASP A 51 -30.54 18.34 22.71
C ASP A 51 -31.42 19.43 22.10
N GLN A 52 -31.86 19.23 20.86
CA GLN A 52 -32.78 20.14 20.18
C GLN A 52 -34.08 19.39 19.87
N GLN A 53 -35.19 19.96 20.31
CA GLN A 53 -36.53 19.50 19.97
C GLN A 53 -37.09 20.42 18.87
N LEU A 54 -37.34 19.85 17.70
CA LEU A 54 -37.96 20.51 16.57
C LEU A 54 -39.46 20.19 16.57
N SER A 55 -40.28 21.23 16.57
CA SER A 55 -41.73 21.13 16.42
C SER A 55 -42.09 21.35 14.95
N GLY A 56 -41.89 20.31 14.12
CA GLY A 56 -42.22 20.31 12.69
C GLY A 56 -40.98 20.34 11.77
N PRO A 57 -41.18 20.50 10.45
CA PRO A 57 -40.12 20.44 9.44
C PRO A 57 -39.24 21.69 9.49
N GLY A 58 -38.40 21.76 10.51
CA GLY A 58 -37.40 22.79 10.70
C GLY A 58 -36.00 22.25 10.53
N THR A 59 -35.11 23.06 9.97
CA THR A 59 -33.67 22.78 9.90
C THR A 59 -33.03 23.00 11.27
N LEU A 60 -32.10 22.14 11.67
CA LEU A 60 -31.32 22.25 12.91
C LEU A 60 -30.60 23.60 12.96
N GLU A 61 -30.62 24.26 14.12
CA GLU A 61 -30.02 25.60 14.31
C GLU A 61 -28.50 25.54 14.57
N GLY A 62 -27.89 24.36 14.43
CA GLY A 62 -26.45 24.15 14.55
C GLY A 62 -26.03 22.79 14.03
N ALA A 63 -24.73 22.65 13.74
CA ALA A 63 -24.17 21.40 13.22
C ALA A 63 -23.56 20.56 14.36
N PRO A 64 -24.28 19.57 14.93
CA PRO A 64 -23.77 18.75 16.02
C PRO A 64 -22.53 17.97 15.58
N LYS A 65 -21.49 17.98 16.41
CA LYS A 65 -20.27 17.19 16.21
C LYS A 65 -20.45 15.79 16.81
N ILE A 66 -20.32 14.77 15.99
CA ILE A 66 -20.48 13.37 16.38
C ILE A 66 -19.18 12.61 16.17
N SER A 67 -18.74 11.88 17.18
CA SER A 67 -17.60 10.96 17.13
C SER A 67 -17.99 9.55 17.60
N ALA A 68 -17.07 8.58 17.48
CA ALA A 68 -17.28 7.19 17.90
C ALA A 68 -17.56 7.02 19.41
N THR A 69 -17.27 8.04 20.22
CA THR A 69 -17.52 8.11 21.66
C THR A 69 -18.86 8.73 22.03
N THR A 70 -19.53 9.40 21.08
CA THR A 70 -20.78 10.13 21.28
C THR A 70 -21.89 9.50 20.43
N PRO A 71 -22.74 8.62 20.98
CA PRO A 71 -23.87 8.09 20.24
C PRO A 71 -24.88 9.20 19.89
N LEU A 72 -25.35 9.19 18.65
CA LEU A 72 -26.46 10.02 18.18
C LEU A 72 -27.75 9.22 18.26
N SER A 73 -28.77 9.78 18.90
CA SER A 73 -30.11 9.23 18.94
C SER A 73 -31.10 10.27 18.40
N ILE A 74 -31.88 9.89 17.40
CA ILE A 74 -32.96 10.72 16.85
C ILE A 74 -34.27 10.02 17.19
N THR A 75 -35.16 10.72 17.88
CA THR A 75 -36.50 10.22 18.23
C THR A 75 -37.52 11.16 17.65
N PHE A 76 -38.53 10.63 16.97
CA PHE A 76 -39.59 11.42 16.36
C PHE A 76 -40.92 10.68 16.46
N ASP A 77 -41.99 11.46 16.53
CA ASP A 77 -43.36 10.94 16.54
C ASP A 77 -43.99 11.24 15.18
N VAL A 78 -44.75 10.29 14.63
CA VAL A 78 -45.40 10.42 13.33
C VAL A 78 -46.90 10.50 13.54
N VAL A 79 -47.51 11.51 12.93
CA VAL A 79 -48.94 11.81 13.05
C VAL A 79 -49.51 12.07 11.66
N THR A 80 -50.68 11.55 11.36
CA THR A 80 -51.37 11.84 10.09
C THR A 80 -52.00 13.24 10.15
N ALA A 81 -51.83 14.04 9.10
CA ALA A 81 -52.53 15.31 8.95
C ALA A 81 -53.97 15.06 8.50
N GLY A 82 -54.90 15.10 9.45
CA GLY A 82 -56.33 15.04 9.17
C GLY A 82 -57.17 14.74 10.41
N THR A 83 -57.81 15.78 10.95
CA THR A 83 -58.92 15.83 11.93
C THR A 83 -58.80 15.13 13.29
N GLU A 84 -57.98 14.10 13.45
CA GLU A 84 -57.57 13.58 14.76
C GLU A 84 -56.05 13.30 14.70
N GLN A 85 -55.27 13.82 15.65
CA GLN A 85 -53.85 13.52 15.79
C GLN A 85 -53.66 12.07 16.28
N GLU A 86 -54.04 11.09 15.44
CA GLU A 86 -53.85 9.68 15.74
C GLU A 86 -52.41 9.27 15.38
N ALA A 87 -51.80 8.51 16.29
CA ALA A 87 -50.45 7.99 16.13
C ALA A 87 -50.39 7.04 14.93
N ALA A 88 -49.74 7.49 13.85
CA ALA A 88 -49.66 6.76 12.59
C ALA A 88 -48.49 5.78 12.59
N THR A 89 -48.73 4.55 12.15
CA THR A 89 -47.66 3.56 11.97
C THR A 89 -47.20 3.58 10.52
N VAL A 90 -45.94 3.96 10.31
CA VAL A 90 -45.31 3.96 8.98
C VAL A 90 -44.61 2.62 8.71
N ASP A 91 -44.66 2.21 7.44
CA ASP A 91 -44.03 0.99 6.92
C ASP A 91 -42.53 1.17 6.70
N GLN A 92 -42.10 2.39 6.38
CA GLN A 92 -40.72 2.78 6.13
C GLN A 92 -40.37 4.01 6.96
N ALA A 93 -39.29 3.89 7.74
CA ALA A 93 -38.75 4.99 8.54
C ALA A 93 -37.22 4.91 8.56
N PHE A 94 -36.57 5.83 7.85
CA PHE A 94 -35.11 5.88 7.74
C PHE A 94 -34.59 7.29 8.00
N VAL A 95 -33.43 7.37 8.64
CA VAL A 95 -32.63 8.59 8.66
C VAL A 95 -31.51 8.42 7.66
N SER A 96 -31.53 9.23 6.60
CA SER A 96 -30.44 9.30 5.63
C SER A 96 -29.39 10.31 6.08
N LEU A 97 -28.12 9.93 5.94
CA LEU A 97 -26.97 10.80 6.14
C LEU A 97 -26.19 10.85 4.83
N HIS A 98 -26.21 12.01 4.17
CA HIS A 98 -25.57 12.23 2.86
C HIS A 98 -24.30 13.07 3.01
N ASN A 99 -23.15 12.53 2.58
CA ASN A 99 -21.87 13.24 2.63
C ASN A 99 -21.78 14.29 1.51
N LEU A 100 -21.65 15.57 1.88
CA LEU A 100 -21.58 16.67 0.91
C LEU A 100 -20.30 16.67 0.05
N ALA A 101 -19.22 16.04 0.51
CA ALA A 101 -17.93 16.03 -0.19
C ALA A 101 -17.77 14.81 -1.12
N THR A 102 -18.22 13.63 -0.70
CA THR A 102 -18.05 12.39 -1.48
C THR A 102 -19.29 11.95 -2.24
N GLY A 103 -20.47 12.47 -1.89
CA GLY A 103 -21.76 12.01 -2.42
C GLY A 103 -22.20 10.65 -1.89
N ASP A 104 -21.49 10.09 -0.90
CA ASP A 104 -21.87 8.83 -0.28
C ASP A 104 -23.07 9.02 0.66
N GLU A 105 -24.06 8.14 0.56
CA GLU A 105 -25.27 8.16 1.39
C GLU A 105 -25.35 6.92 2.28
N VAL A 106 -25.74 7.11 3.55
CA VAL A 106 -25.97 6.01 4.49
C VAL A 106 -27.37 6.14 5.10
N GLY A 107 -28.25 5.20 4.76
CA GLY A 107 -29.58 5.07 5.38
C GLY A 107 -29.52 4.25 6.67
N LEU A 108 -30.00 4.82 7.77
CA LEU A 108 -30.12 4.18 9.08
C LEU A 108 -31.59 3.94 9.42
N VAL A 109 -31.93 2.71 9.80
CA VAL A 109 -33.32 2.33 10.10
C VAL A 109 -33.75 2.87 11.46
N ALA A 110 -34.90 3.55 11.51
CA ALA A 110 -35.54 3.94 12.76
C ALA A 110 -36.45 2.82 13.27
N LYS A 111 -36.30 2.43 14.53
CA LYS A 111 -37.10 1.37 15.16
C LYS A 111 -38.31 1.95 15.86
N GLN A 112 -39.46 1.33 15.69
CA GLN A 112 -40.66 1.69 16.44
C GLN A 112 -40.49 1.34 17.92
N THR A 113 -40.72 2.32 18.80
CA THR A 113 -40.69 2.12 20.26
C THR A 113 -42.09 1.96 20.82
N LYS A 114 -43.04 2.79 20.35
CA LYS A 114 -44.47 2.74 20.69
C LYS A 114 -45.29 3.02 19.42
N ARG A 115 -46.61 2.81 19.44
CA ARG A 115 -47.47 3.18 18.30
C ARG A 115 -47.24 4.66 17.95
N GLY A 116 -46.83 4.93 16.70
CA GLY A 116 -46.46 6.26 16.20
C GLY A 116 -45.15 6.89 16.69
N SER A 117 -44.32 6.21 17.50
CA SER A 117 -43.05 6.77 17.98
C SER A 117 -41.85 5.93 17.55
N TYR A 118 -40.87 6.57 16.92
CA TYR A 118 -39.73 5.93 16.29
C TYR A 118 -38.41 6.48 16.83
N LYS A 119 -37.43 5.59 16.97
CA LYS A 119 -36.10 5.90 17.48
C LYS A 119 -35.02 5.30 16.58
N MET A 120 -34.12 6.15 16.10
CA MET A 120 -32.88 5.76 15.47
C MET A 120 -31.74 5.93 16.47
N ASP A 121 -30.90 4.90 16.61
CA ASP A 121 -29.73 4.89 17.47
C ASP A 121 -28.46 4.59 16.66
N LEU A 122 -27.53 5.53 16.63
CA LEU A 122 -26.21 5.35 16.02
C LEU A 122 -25.23 4.77 17.06
N SER A 123 -25.19 3.44 17.12
CA SER A 123 -24.24 2.73 17.99
C SER A 123 -22.79 2.91 17.52
N ARG A 124 -21.82 2.77 18.45
CA ARG A 124 -20.38 2.80 18.13
C ARG A 124 -19.98 1.79 17.05
N LYS A 125 -20.63 0.62 17.02
CA LYS A 125 -20.38 -0.41 16.01
C LYS A 125 -20.76 0.10 14.62
N ASN A 126 -21.98 0.64 14.49
CA ASN A 126 -22.49 1.18 13.23
C ASN A 126 -21.70 2.43 12.81
N PHE A 127 -21.36 3.30 13.76
CA PHE A 127 -20.50 4.46 13.52
C PHE A 127 -19.16 4.03 12.89
N ARG A 128 -18.52 3.02 13.47
CA ARG A 128 -17.22 2.54 12.98
C ARG A 128 -17.32 1.85 11.61
N THR A 129 -18.40 1.15 11.33
CA THR A 129 -18.56 0.47 10.03
C THR A 129 -18.77 1.47 8.90
N HIS A 130 -19.65 2.47 9.10
CA HIS A 130 -20.10 3.33 8.01
C HIS A 130 -19.30 4.64 7.90
N PHE A 131 -18.80 5.18 9.02
CA PHE A 131 -18.23 6.54 9.04
C PHE A 131 -16.73 6.61 9.42
N SER A 132 -16.06 5.48 9.71
CA SER A 132 -14.61 5.48 10.01
C SER A 132 -13.73 5.89 8.82
N SER A 133 -14.24 5.77 7.60
CA SER A 133 -13.43 5.94 6.38
C SER A 133 -13.60 7.31 5.75
N ALA A 134 -14.70 8.00 6.04
CA ALA A 134 -15.04 9.30 5.45
C ALA A 134 -15.55 10.26 6.55
N PRO A 135 -14.65 10.90 7.32
CA PRO A 135 -15.07 12.02 8.17
C PRO A 135 -15.46 13.21 7.29
N GLY A 136 -16.44 14.01 7.73
CA GLY A 136 -16.93 15.13 6.93
C GLY A 136 -18.24 15.70 7.43
N THR A 137 -18.78 16.64 6.66
CA THR A 137 -20.11 17.21 6.89
C THR A 137 -21.14 16.39 6.15
N TYR A 138 -22.15 15.93 6.89
CA TYR A 138 -23.24 15.12 6.38
C TYR A 138 -24.54 15.89 6.51
N ASN A 139 -25.34 15.95 5.44
CA ASN A 139 -26.70 16.42 5.53
C ASN A 139 -27.59 15.28 6.03
N ALA A 140 -28.36 15.53 7.09
CA ALA A 140 -29.29 14.56 7.66
C ALA A 140 -30.71 14.82 7.18
N ALA A 141 -31.37 13.78 6.70
CA ALA A 141 -32.76 13.82 6.28
C ALA A 141 -33.55 12.65 6.86
N LEU A 142 -34.81 12.90 7.20
CA LEU A 142 -35.76 11.90 7.65
C LEU A 142 -36.65 11.49 6.46
N ILE A 143 -36.71 10.19 6.20
CA ILE A 143 -37.50 9.59 5.12
C ILE A 143 -38.57 8.74 5.78
N LEU A 144 -39.83 9.12 5.58
CA LEU A 144 -41.00 8.39 6.06
C LEU A 144 -41.83 7.91 4.87
N GLY A 145 -42.36 6.70 4.97
CA GLY A 145 -43.25 6.15 3.96
C GLY A 145 -44.27 5.19 4.57
N SER A 146 -45.53 5.33 4.17
CA SER A 146 -46.57 4.36 4.42
C SER A 146 -47.35 4.08 3.14
N PHE A 147 -47.87 2.85 3.00
CA PHE A 147 -48.67 2.48 1.84
C PHE A 147 -50.00 3.24 1.76
N THR A 148 -50.53 3.70 2.89
CA THR A 148 -51.84 4.35 3.00
C THR A 148 -51.76 5.87 2.88
N ASP A 149 -50.75 6.47 3.50
CA ASP A 149 -50.66 7.91 3.75
C ASP A 149 -49.52 8.59 2.95
N GLY A 150 -48.94 7.88 1.98
CA GLY A 150 -47.87 8.38 1.12
C GLY A 150 -46.50 8.45 1.80
N GLY A 151 -45.59 9.25 1.26
CA GLY A 151 -44.21 9.37 1.74
C GLY A 151 -43.74 10.80 1.81
N VAL A 152 -42.89 11.09 2.80
CA VAL A 152 -42.40 12.45 3.07
C VAL A 152 -40.90 12.44 3.36
N PHE A 153 -40.23 13.45 2.81
CA PHE A 153 -38.80 13.72 2.98
C PHE A 153 -38.63 15.02 3.76
N TYR A 154 -37.97 14.95 4.92
CA TYR A 154 -37.72 16.11 5.78
C TYR A 154 -36.22 16.32 5.99
N GLU A 155 -35.69 17.45 5.53
CA GLU A 155 -34.31 17.82 5.80
C GLU A 155 -34.16 18.32 7.23
N LEU A 156 -33.34 17.61 8.01
CA LEU A 156 -33.02 17.99 9.38
C LEU A 156 -31.82 18.95 9.43
N GLY A 157 -30.96 18.96 8.42
CA GLY A 157 -29.80 19.86 8.32
C GLY A 157 -28.46 19.16 8.56
N ASP A 158 -27.40 19.95 8.74
CA ASP A 158 -26.03 19.45 8.66
C ASP A 158 -25.50 18.91 9.99
N ILE A 159 -24.72 17.84 9.92
CA ILE A 159 -24.11 17.14 11.03
C ILE A 159 -22.62 16.93 10.72
N ILE A 160 -21.75 17.23 11.67
CA ILE A 160 -20.30 17.08 11.48
C ILE A 160 -19.84 15.75 12.08
N ILE A 161 -19.33 14.84 11.25
CA ILE A 161 -18.78 13.58 11.71
C ILE A 161 -17.27 13.67 11.90
N ALA A 162 -16.84 13.63 13.16
CA ALA A 162 -15.45 13.68 13.56
C ALA A 162 -14.82 12.28 13.54
N GLY A 163 -13.84 12.10 12.65
CA GLY A 163 -13.08 10.86 12.50
C GLY A 163 -11.68 11.12 11.94
N LYS A 164 -10.85 10.08 11.93
CA LYS A 164 -9.56 10.12 11.23
C LYS A 164 -9.80 9.67 9.81
N GLU A 165 -9.49 10.51 8.85
CA GLU A 165 -9.57 10.16 7.44
C GLU A 165 -8.60 9.01 7.19
N LYS A 166 -9.15 7.82 6.94
CA LYS A 166 -8.35 6.74 6.40
C LYS A 166 -8.19 7.05 4.94
N GLN A 167 -6.95 7.28 4.49
CA GLN A 167 -6.63 7.38 3.08
C GLN A 167 -7.34 6.25 2.35
N LYS A 168 -8.40 6.62 1.61
CA LYS A 168 -9.06 5.72 0.67
C LYS A 168 -7.95 5.35 -0.28
N ARG A 169 -7.45 4.12 -0.19
CA ARG A 169 -6.62 3.58 -1.27
C ARG A 169 -7.56 3.62 -2.45
N ASP A 170 -7.33 4.56 -3.34
CA ASP A 170 -8.02 4.66 -4.61
C ASP A 170 -7.55 3.46 -5.42
N VAL A 171 -8.05 2.29 -5.05
CA VAL A 171 -7.89 1.07 -5.81
C VAL A 171 -8.92 1.25 -6.92
N ALA A 172 -8.58 2.11 -7.87
CA ALA A 172 -9.21 2.10 -9.16
C ALA A 172 -9.11 0.66 -9.66
N VAL A 173 -10.23 -0.07 -9.58
CA VAL A 173 -10.32 -1.46 -10.04
C VAL A 173 -9.96 -1.51 -11.53
N TYR A 174 -10.24 -0.40 -12.22
CA TYR A 174 -9.86 -0.14 -13.60
C TYR A 174 -9.08 1.17 -13.66
N GLY A 175 -7.80 1.08 -14.02
CA GLY A 175 -6.91 2.23 -14.14
C GLY A 175 -5.48 1.79 -14.39
N ALA A 176 -4.68 2.66 -14.99
CA ALA A 176 -3.24 2.41 -15.13
C ALA A 176 -2.61 2.36 -13.73
N LYS A 177 -1.90 1.27 -13.43
CA LYS A 177 -1.14 1.14 -12.19
C LYS A 177 0.06 2.10 -12.23
N PRO A 178 0.51 2.60 -11.07
CA PRO A 178 1.72 3.41 -11.02
C PRO A 178 2.92 2.61 -11.54
N GLU A 179 3.79 3.29 -12.28
CA GLU A 179 5.03 2.73 -12.82
C GLU A 179 5.96 2.27 -11.69
N ILE A 180 6.48 1.03 -11.78
CA ILE A 180 7.44 0.49 -10.82
C ILE A 180 8.85 0.81 -11.31
N ARG A 181 9.60 1.59 -10.55
CA ARG A 181 11.02 1.89 -10.84
C ARG A 181 11.93 1.05 -9.96
N HIS A 182 12.70 0.16 -10.59
CA HIS A 182 13.76 -0.57 -9.88
C HIS A 182 14.88 0.39 -9.48
N ARG A 183 15.18 0.47 -8.18
CA ARG A 183 16.32 1.23 -7.66
C ARG A 183 17.52 0.30 -7.51
N PHE A 184 18.56 0.53 -8.30
CA PHE A 184 19.84 -0.14 -8.11
C PHE A 184 20.51 0.35 -6.82
N SER A 185 21.28 -0.53 -6.20
CA SER A 185 22.11 -0.14 -5.06
C SER A 185 23.11 0.93 -5.46
N ASP A 186 23.28 1.93 -4.59
CA ASP A 186 24.27 2.98 -4.79
C ASP A 186 25.69 2.36 -4.82
N ALA A 187 26.55 2.87 -5.70
CA ALA A 187 27.92 2.38 -5.82
C ALA A 187 28.67 2.56 -4.49
N GLN A 188 29.46 1.55 -4.09
CA GLN A 188 30.26 1.64 -2.88
C GLN A 188 31.31 2.76 -3.01
N LYS A 189 31.44 3.58 -1.97
CA LYS A 189 32.42 4.67 -1.94
C LYS A 189 33.83 4.10 -1.83
N MET A 190 34.68 4.44 -2.80
CA MET A 190 36.10 4.04 -2.77
C MET A 190 36.89 4.85 -1.73
N PRO A 191 37.91 4.25 -1.08
CA PRO A 191 38.81 4.97 -0.17
C PRO A 191 39.67 6.00 -0.91
N ASN A 192 40.18 6.98 -0.17
CA ASN A 192 41.06 8.01 -0.72
C ASN A 192 42.37 7.39 -1.24
N ALA A 193 42.71 7.67 -2.50
CA ALA A 193 43.92 7.17 -3.17
C ALA A 193 45.22 7.51 -2.41
N ALA A 194 45.30 8.67 -1.75
CA ALA A 194 46.47 9.07 -0.96
C ALA A 194 46.70 8.12 0.23
N VAL A 195 45.62 7.71 0.91
CA VAL A 195 45.70 6.78 2.04
C VAL A 195 46.11 5.40 1.55
N SER A 196 45.49 4.91 0.47
CA SER A 196 45.84 3.62 -0.13
C SER A 196 47.31 3.57 -0.53
N LEU A 197 47.83 4.62 -1.18
CA LEU A 197 49.23 4.70 -1.62
C LEU A 197 50.20 4.71 -0.44
N ALA A 198 49.87 5.41 0.66
CA ALA A 198 50.70 5.44 1.86
C ALA A 198 50.85 4.03 2.48
N PHE A 199 49.76 3.26 2.55
CA PHE A 199 49.83 1.87 3.04
C PHE A 199 50.53 0.93 2.06
N THR A 200 50.40 1.13 0.75
CA THR A 200 51.20 0.38 -0.23
C THR A 200 52.69 0.66 -0.07
N ALA A 201 53.09 1.92 0.14
CA ALA A 201 54.48 2.27 0.41
C ALA A 201 54.97 1.63 1.73
N ALA A 202 54.15 1.65 2.77
CA ALA A 202 54.46 0.98 4.04
C ALA A 202 54.64 -0.54 3.89
N ALA A 203 53.85 -1.19 3.03
CA ALA A 203 53.98 -2.63 2.73
C ALA A 203 55.26 -2.96 1.95
N VAL A 204 55.75 -2.05 1.09
CA VAL A 204 56.98 -2.21 0.31
C VAL A 204 58.24 -1.85 1.13
N ALA A 205 58.11 -1.03 2.20
CA ALA A 205 59.24 -0.54 2.98
C ALA A 205 60.16 -1.64 3.56
N PRO A 206 59.67 -2.77 4.12
CA PRO A 206 60.53 -3.84 4.62
C PRO A 206 61.44 -4.44 3.53
N LEU A 207 60.95 -4.53 2.29
CA LEU A 207 61.73 -5.03 1.15
C LEU A 207 62.89 -4.08 0.83
N VAL A 208 62.64 -2.76 0.86
CA VAL A 208 63.68 -1.75 0.63
C VAL A 208 64.75 -1.81 1.73
N VAL A 209 64.32 -1.98 2.99
CA VAL A 209 65.26 -2.14 4.13
C VAL A 209 66.11 -3.40 3.96
N LEU A 210 65.50 -4.52 3.55
CA LEU A 210 66.23 -5.78 3.29
C LEU A 210 67.30 -5.61 2.20
N LEU A 211 66.95 -5.00 1.07
CA LEU A 211 67.89 -4.75 -0.02
C LEU A 211 69.02 -3.81 0.41
N GLY A 212 68.71 -2.77 1.19
CA GLY A 212 69.71 -1.88 1.76
C GLY A 212 70.64 -2.58 2.76
N ALA A 213 70.12 -3.51 3.56
CA ALA A 213 70.91 -4.32 4.48
C ALA A 213 71.88 -5.25 3.73
N TRP A 214 71.41 -5.93 2.67
CA TRP A 214 72.27 -6.75 1.80
C TRP A 214 73.39 -5.94 1.14
N ALA A 215 73.10 -4.73 0.67
CA ALA A 215 74.11 -3.84 0.12
C ALA A 215 75.20 -3.47 1.15
N ARG A 216 74.81 -3.22 2.42
CA ARG A 216 75.77 -2.95 3.51
C ARG A 216 76.58 -4.18 3.94
N LEU A 217 75.97 -5.36 3.91
CA LEU A 217 76.63 -6.63 4.24
C LEU A 217 77.55 -7.12 3.12
N GLY A 218 77.59 -6.44 1.97
CA GLY A 218 78.44 -6.83 0.85
C GLY A 218 78.00 -8.12 0.17
N VAL A 219 76.71 -8.47 0.25
CA VAL A 219 76.15 -9.62 -0.46
C VAL A 219 76.34 -9.39 -1.96
N ASN A 220 77.22 -10.18 -2.57
CA ASN A 220 77.55 -10.03 -3.97
C ASN A 220 77.05 -11.24 -4.78
N ALA A 221 76.88 -11.00 -6.08
CA ALA A 221 76.50 -12.00 -7.05
C ALA A 221 77.70 -12.36 -7.97
N ALA A 222 78.92 -12.01 -7.54
CA ALA A 222 80.11 -12.05 -8.39
C ALA A 222 80.47 -13.48 -8.87
N ASP A 223 80.13 -14.48 -8.07
CA ASP A 223 80.40 -15.88 -8.39
C ASP A 223 79.38 -16.51 -9.34
N LEU A 224 78.27 -15.84 -9.68
CA LEU A 224 77.29 -16.35 -10.68
C LEU A 224 77.91 -16.64 -12.05
N LYS A 225 78.99 -15.94 -12.44
CA LYS A 225 79.70 -16.20 -13.70
C LYS A 225 80.55 -17.47 -13.68
N LYS A 226 80.90 -17.94 -12.48
CA LYS A 226 81.68 -19.17 -12.26
C LYS A 226 80.78 -20.40 -12.04
N GLU A 227 79.46 -20.18 -11.93
CA GLU A 227 78.49 -21.24 -11.69
C GLU A 227 78.28 -22.12 -12.92
N ALA A 228 77.93 -23.39 -12.66
CA ALA A 228 77.58 -24.33 -13.70
C ALA A 228 76.33 -23.87 -14.46
N VAL A 229 76.34 -24.07 -15.79
CA VAL A 229 75.25 -23.67 -16.69
C VAL A 229 73.89 -24.21 -16.25
N GLY A 230 73.83 -25.45 -15.73
CA GLY A 230 72.60 -26.03 -15.22
C GLY A 230 72.05 -25.36 -13.96
N SER A 231 72.91 -24.81 -13.09
CA SER A 231 72.47 -24.05 -11.90
C SER A 231 71.87 -22.70 -12.29
N VAL A 232 72.45 -22.03 -13.29
CA VAL A 232 71.91 -20.78 -13.84
C VAL A 232 70.59 -21.04 -14.56
N ALA A 233 70.49 -22.14 -15.33
CA ALA A 233 69.26 -22.57 -15.98
C ALA A 233 68.14 -22.86 -14.96
N PHE A 234 68.46 -23.51 -13.84
CA PHE A 234 67.49 -23.74 -12.76
C PHE A 234 66.95 -22.42 -12.17
N MET A 235 67.82 -21.45 -11.89
CA MET A 235 67.38 -20.12 -11.42
C MET A 235 66.50 -19.40 -12.45
N GLY A 236 66.83 -19.51 -13.74
CA GLY A 236 66.02 -19.00 -14.83
C GLY A 236 64.62 -19.65 -14.87
N LEU A 237 64.53 -20.96 -14.67
CA LEU A 237 63.25 -21.68 -14.63
C LEU A 237 62.40 -21.31 -13.39
N VAL A 238 63.03 -21.12 -12.23
CA VAL A 238 62.34 -20.58 -11.03
C VAL A 238 61.81 -19.18 -11.31
N SER A 239 62.59 -18.32 -11.97
CA SER A 239 62.13 -16.99 -12.37
C SER A 239 60.98 -17.05 -13.40
N ALA A 240 60.99 -18.04 -14.29
CA ALA A 240 59.91 -18.28 -15.25
C ALA A 240 58.60 -18.67 -14.54
N TYR A 241 58.66 -19.46 -13.47
CA TYR A 241 57.48 -19.74 -12.63
C TYR A 241 56.94 -18.48 -11.94
N MET A 242 57.81 -17.60 -11.44
CA MET A 242 57.38 -16.31 -10.86
C MET A 242 56.74 -15.40 -11.93
N ALA A 243 57.31 -15.34 -13.13
CA ALA A 243 56.73 -14.60 -14.24
C ALA A 243 55.38 -15.17 -14.68
N LEU A 244 55.24 -16.51 -14.71
CA LEU A 244 53.98 -17.18 -15.02
C LEU A 244 52.91 -16.90 -13.96
N ALA A 245 53.27 -16.88 -12.68
CA ALA A 245 52.36 -16.49 -11.60
C ALA A 245 51.90 -15.02 -11.74
N MET A 246 52.81 -14.12 -12.11
CA MET A 246 52.45 -12.72 -12.40
C MET A 246 51.55 -12.60 -13.63
N ALA A 247 51.82 -13.37 -14.69
CA ALA A 247 50.99 -13.38 -15.90
C ALA A 247 49.57 -13.91 -15.61
N TYR A 248 49.45 -14.93 -14.76
CA TYR A 248 48.16 -15.41 -14.27
C TYR A 248 47.41 -14.32 -13.48
N TRP A 249 48.11 -13.61 -12.58
CA TRP A 249 47.53 -12.50 -11.83
C TRP A 249 47.02 -11.36 -12.72
N VAL A 250 47.73 -11.04 -13.80
CA VAL A 250 47.36 -9.95 -14.73
C VAL A 250 46.20 -10.34 -15.65
N GLY A 251 46.09 -11.61 -16.06
CA GLY A 251 44.94 -12.05 -16.86
C GLY A 251 45.05 -13.34 -17.66
N VAL A 252 46.14 -14.12 -17.55
CA VAL A 252 46.21 -15.43 -18.22
C VAL A 252 45.19 -16.37 -17.58
N LYS A 253 44.40 -17.08 -18.39
CA LYS A 253 43.40 -18.04 -17.91
C LYS A 253 44.06 -19.23 -17.21
N LEU A 254 43.28 -19.92 -16.36
CA LEU A 254 43.77 -21.03 -15.55
C LEU A 254 44.33 -22.19 -16.39
N PHE A 255 43.62 -22.66 -17.42
CA PHE A 255 44.05 -23.81 -18.22
C PHE A 255 45.36 -23.59 -18.99
N PRO A 256 45.57 -22.46 -19.71
CA PRO A 256 46.87 -22.12 -20.28
C PRO A 256 47.99 -22.03 -19.24
N THR A 257 47.71 -21.42 -18.08
CA THR A 257 48.69 -21.31 -16.99
C THR A 257 49.15 -22.69 -16.52
N LEU A 258 48.21 -23.62 -16.34
CA LEU A 258 48.50 -24.99 -15.94
C LEU A 258 49.28 -25.75 -17.03
N ALA A 259 48.93 -25.55 -18.31
CA ALA A 259 49.67 -26.14 -19.43
C ALA A 259 51.11 -25.62 -19.50
N TYR A 260 51.34 -24.32 -19.32
CA TYR A 260 52.69 -23.74 -19.25
C TYR A 260 53.47 -24.22 -18.03
N ALA A 261 52.82 -24.29 -16.87
CA ALA A 261 53.43 -24.82 -15.64
C ALA A 261 53.85 -26.29 -15.81
N LEU A 262 53.02 -27.09 -16.49
CA LEU A 262 53.32 -28.49 -16.81
C LEU A 262 54.47 -28.60 -17.81
N ALA A 263 54.48 -27.76 -18.87
CA ALA A 263 55.57 -27.72 -19.83
C ALA A 263 56.92 -27.35 -19.19
N LEU A 264 56.90 -26.45 -18.19
CA LEU A 264 58.08 -26.06 -17.42
C LEU A 264 58.51 -27.11 -16.37
N ALA A 265 57.64 -28.06 -16.00
CA ALA A 265 57.87 -28.97 -14.88
C ALA A 265 59.07 -29.91 -15.12
N LEU A 266 59.12 -30.56 -16.29
CA LEU A 266 60.20 -31.51 -16.60
C LEU A 266 61.57 -30.83 -16.71
N PRO A 267 61.74 -29.71 -17.46
CA PRO A 267 63.00 -28.96 -17.47
C PRO A 267 63.43 -28.51 -16.07
N THR A 268 62.50 -28.05 -15.25
CA THR A 268 62.80 -27.54 -13.90
C THR A 268 63.23 -28.65 -12.97
N TYR A 269 62.58 -29.81 -13.04
CA TYR A 269 62.97 -30.98 -12.28
C TYR A 269 64.40 -31.43 -12.60
N LEU A 270 64.72 -31.58 -13.89
CA LEU A 270 66.05 -32.02 -14.33
C LEU A 270 67.15 -30.99 -13.99
N ALA A 271 66.90 -29.71 -14.26
CA ALA A 271 67.84 -28.64 -13.93
C ALA A 271 68.05 -28.51 -12.43
N GLY A 272 67.00 -28.69 -11.63
CA GLY A 272 67.06 -28.67 -10.16
C GLY A 272 67.86 -29.83 -9.60
N GLN A 273 67.61 -31.05 -10.07
CA GLN A 273 68.38 -32.23 -9.67
C GLN A 273 69.87 -32.06 -10.00
N TYR A 274 70.19 -31.54 -11.19
CA TYR A 274 71.57 -31.26 -11.60
C TYR A 274 72.21 -30.18 -10.71
N ALA A 275 71.55 -29.05 -10.50
CA ALA A 275 72.07 -27.93 -9.71
C ALA A 275 72.38 -28.35 -8.27
N LEU A 276 71.46 -29.08 -7.64
CA LEU A 276 71.62 -29.52 -6.25
C LEU A 276 72.70 -30.60 -6.11
N SER A 277 72.73 -31.58 -7.03
CA SER A 277 73.75 -32.62 -7.05
C SER A 277 75.15 -32.03 -7.26
N ARG A 278 75.27 -31.01 -8.11
CA ARG A 278 76.53 -30.34 -8.37
C ARG A 278 77.04 -29.60 -7.12
N ARG A 279 76.15 -28.88 -6.42
CA ARG A 279 76.50 -28.21 -5.16
C ARG A 279 76.99 -29.18 -4.09
N ILE A 280 76.38 -30.36 -4.00
CA ILE A 280 76.84 -31.41 -3.09
C ILE A 280 78.25 -31.89 -3.46
N GLN A 281 78.52 -32.12 -4.75
CA GLN A 281 79.85 -32.53 -5.22
C GLN A 281 80.93 -31.47 -4.95
N ASP A 282 80.63 -30.20 -5.21
CA ASP A 282 81.57 -29.10 -4.96
C ASP A 282 81.88 -28.96 -3.46
N ASN A 283 80.87 -29.16 -2.59
CA ASN A 283 81.06 -29.14 -1.13
C ASN A 283 81.94 -30.30 -0.65
N ILE A 284 81.67 -31.53 -1.10
CA ILE A 284 82.46 -32.73 -0.77
C ILE A 284 83.89 -32.59 -1.30
N GLY A 285 84.07 -32.02 -2.49
CA GLY A 285 85.37 -31.77 -3.11
C GLY A 285 86.20 -30.71 -2.39
N SER A 286 85.58 -29.75 -1.69
CA SER A 286 86.30 -28.75 -0.89
C SER A 286 86.69 -29.23 0.51
N SER A 287 86.08 -30.31 1.00
CA SER A 287 86.34 -30.91 2.32
C SER A 287 87.46 -31.97 2.31
N ARG A 288 88.05 -32.26 1.15
CA ARG A 288 89.23 -33.13 0.98
C ARG A 288 90.42 -32.31 0.53
#